data_AF-A0A9E3T2Y4-F1
#
_entry.id   AF-A0A9E3T2Y4-F1
#
_cell.length_a   1.000
_cell.length_b   1.000
_cell.length_c   1.000
_cell.angle_alpha   90.00
_cell.angle_beta   90.00
_cell.angle_gamma   90.00
#
_symmetry.space_group_name_H-M   'P 1'
#
loop_
_entity.id
_entity.type
_entity.pdbx_description
1 polymer ?
#
loop_
_entity_poly.entity_id
_entity_poly.type
_entity_poly.pdbx_seq_one_letter_code
_entity_poly.pdbx_strand_id
1 'polypeptide(L)'
;MDRYHAPTPDLRIVFADSLHPHEEHDSQRALPLIERLKTEAHIINPPIVAPIGSSQFVILDGANRCHSFRTLGYPHMLVQVASYESGQVELQTWNHVVGSWDEQSFLEQLVSLPDVEMISGQHTQAIAHVLTRSQQIFALRSPVSSVHERNATLRRVVSIYQQNATLHRTTLSELDEVWPLYADAIALVMFPHYLPADIIAAAKYQAFLPPGISRHIVHGRALRVNYPIDRLKDEQVRLPEKNEELHRWMQQKMAQRQIRYYAESTYQFDE
;
A
#
# COMPACT_ATOMS: atom_id res chain seq x y z
N MET A 1 8.15 -7.03 -22.36
CA MET A 1 7.32 -8.17 -21.95
C MET A 1 5.88 -7.81 -22.23
N ASP A 2 5.13 -8.73 -22.78
CA ASP A 2 3.73 -8.52 -23.18
C ASP A 2 2.87 -8.39 -21.90
N ARG A 3 2.37 -7.18 -21.60
CA ARG A 3 1.60 -6.89 -20.37
C ARG A 3 0.30 -7.70 -20.27
N TYR A 4 -0.09 -8.38 -21.35
CA TYR A 4 -1.31 -9.16 -21.47
C TYR A 4 -1.16 -10.64 -21.06
N HIS A 5 0.05 -11.10 -20.72
CA HIS A 5 0.30 -12.48 -20.29
C HIS A 5 0.98 -12.53 -18.92
N ALA A 6 0.21 -12.30 -17.87
CA ALA A 6 0.67 -12.56 -16.51
C ALA A 6 0.78 -14.07 -16.25
N PRO A 7 1.84 -14.55 -15.57
CA PRO A 7 1.95 -15.95 -15.18
C PRO A 7 0.90 -16.32 -14.13
N THR A 8 0.77 -17.62 -13.85
CA THR A 8 0.00 -18.07 -12.68
C THR A 8 0.54 -17.41 -11.40
N PRO A 9 -0.32 -16.92 -10.49
CA PRO A 9 0.13 -16.29 -9.26
C PRO A 9 0.97 -17.25 -8.40
N ASP A 10 2.13 -16.78 -7.95
CA ASP A 10 2.98 -17.47 -7.00
C ASP A 10 2.42 -17.30 -5.58
N LEU A 11 1.60 -18.26 -5.16
CA LEU A 11 1.04 -18.28 -3.80
C LEU A 11 1.95 -19.08 -2.88
N ARG A 12 2.27 -18.51 -1.72
CA ARG A 12 3.09 -19.15 -0.68
C ARG A 12 2.50 -18.94 0.69
N ILE A 13 2.69 -19.91 1.58
CA ILE A 13 2.47 -19.74 3.01
C ILE A 13 3.81 -19.38 3.63
N VAL A 14 3.86 -18.27 4.37
CA VAL A 14 5.07 -17.76 5.01
C VAL A 14 4.80 -17.47 6.48
N PHE A 15 5.85 -17.34 7.29
CA PHE A 15 5.70 -16.86 8.67
C PHE A 15 5.18 -15.41 8.66
N ALA A 16 4.21 -15.10 9.52
CA ALA A 16 3.64 -13.75 9.59
C ALA A 16 4.70 -12.69 9.98
N ASP A 17 5.70 -13.09 10.79
CA ASP A 17 6.82 -12.23 11.21
C ASP A 17 7.88 -12.03 10.12
N SER A 18 7.82 -12.79 9.02
CA SER A 18 8.71 -12.57 7.87
C SER A 18 8.25 -11.43 6.93
N LEU A 19 7.07 -10.88 7.20
CA LEU A 19 6.46 -9.82 6.40
C LEU A 19 6.81 -8.47 7.02
N HIS A 20 7.30 -7.53 6.21
CA HIS A 20 7.74 -6.21 6.68
C HIS A 20 6.93 -5.11 5.99
N PRO A 21 6.27 -4.22 6.76
CA PRO A 21 5.63 -3.05 6.17
C PRO A 21 6.70 -2.05 5.69
N HIS A 22 6.39 -1.27 4.65
CA HIS A 22 7.18 -0.11 4.24
C HIS A 22 6.46 1.22 4.50
N GLU A 23 5.18 1.18 4.88
CA GLU A 23 4.37 2.34 5.25
C GLU A 23 4.02 2.29 6.74
N GLU A 24 3.78 3.48 7.32
CA GLU A 24 3.16 3.58 8.63
C GLU A 24 1.79 2.92 8.64
N HIS A 25 1.45 2.32 9.78
CA HIS A 25 0.19 1.63 9.94
C HIS A 25 -0.97 2.61 10.11
N ASP A 26 -2.03 2.40 9.34
CA ASP A 26 -3.29 3.11 9.52
C ASP A 26 -4.15 2.39 10.58
N SER A 27 -3.98 2.83 11.83
CA SER A 27 -4.61 2.25 13.02
C SER A 27 -6.13 2.27 12.98
N GLN A 28 -6.75 3.23 12.27
CA GLN A 28 -8.20 3.35 12.19
C GLN A 28 -8.83 2.19 11.39
N ARG A 29 -8.10 1.65 10.42
CA ARG A 29 -8.60 0.60 9.51
C ARG A 29 -8.36 -0.82 10.02
N ALA A 30 -7.56 -0.99 11.06
CA ALA A 30 -7.12 -2.31 11.52
C ALA A 30 -8.08 -2.98 12.50
N LEU A 31 -8.68 -2.22 13.42
CA LEU A 31 -9.55 -2.78 14.47
C LEU A 31 -10.77 -3.53 13.90
N PRO A 32 -11.55 -2.98 12.95
CA PRO A 32 -12.68 -3.72 12.38
C PRO A 32 -12.24 -5.00 11.66
N LEU A 33 -11.07 -4.96 11.02
CA LEU A 33 -10.51 -6.10 10.31
C LEU A 33 -10.04 -7.21 11.26
N ILE A 34 -9.44 -6.85 12.40
CA ILE A 34 -9.04 -7.80 13.44
C ILE A 34 -10.25 -8.56 13.95
N GLU A 35 -11.33 -7.86 14.33
CA GLU A 35 -12.54 -8.51 14.86
C GLU A 35 -13.18 -9.43 13.82
N ARG A 36 -13.28 -8.97 12.58
CA ARG A 36 -13.81 -9.78 11.47
C ARG A 36 -12.97 -11.05 11.27
N LEU A 37 -11.64 -10.96 11.25
CA LEU A 37 -10.74 -12.09 11.00
C LEU A 37 -10.75 -13.16 12.11
N LYS A 38 -11.30 -12.89 13.29
CA LYS A 38 -11.50 -13.92 14.33
C LYS A 38 -12.52 -14.98 13.91
N THR A 39 -13.57 -14.56 13.19
CA THR A 39 -14.70 -15.42 12.82
C THR A 39 -14.70 -15.85 11.36
N GLU A 40 -13.84 -15.26 10.52
CA GLU A 40 -13.72 -15.62 9.11
C GLU A 40 -13.19 -17.05 8.95
N ALA A 41 -13.80 -17.82 8.05
CA ALA A 41 -13.34 -19.16 7.72
C ALA A 41 -12.23 -19.17 6.65
N HIS A 42 -12.14 -18.09 5.85
CA HIS A 42 -11.29 -18.05 4.68
C HIS A 42 -10.55 -16.72 4.53
N ILE A 43 -9.36 -16.80 3.94
CA ILE A 43 -8.67 -15.66 3.36
C ILE A 43 -9.08 -15.54 1.90
N ILE A 44 -9.92 -14.53 1.63
CA ILE A 44 -10.49 -14.26 0.31
C ILE A 44 -9.38 -13.79 -0.63
N ASN A 45 -8.67 -12.72 -0.25
CA ASN A 45 -7.60 -12.14 -1.04
C ASN A 45 -6.30 -12.19 -0.23
N PRO A 46 -5.24 -12.89 -0.69
CA PRO A 46 -3.95 -12.86 -0.01
C PRO A 46 -3.31 -11.46 -0.15
N PRO A 47 -2.50 -11.00 0.82
CA PRO A 47 -1.62 -9.86 0.62
C PRO A 47 -0.61 -10.14 -0.49
N ILE A 48 -0.11 -9.09 -1.11
CA ILE A 48 0.93 -9.18 -2.14
C ILE A 48 2.24 -8.70 -1.52
N VAL A 49 3.31 -9.44 -1.77
CA VAL A 49 4.62 -9.20 -1.16
C VAL A 49 5.75 -9.34 -2.17
N ALA A 50 6.84 -8.62 -2.00
CA ALA A 50 8.07 -8.80 -2.77
C ALA A 50 9.19 -9.37 -1.89
N PRO A 51 10.04 -10.27 -2.41
CA PRO A 51 11.18 -10.79 -1.65
C PRO A 51 12.21 -9.67 -1.39
N ILE A 52 12.72 -9.62 -0.16
CA ILE A 52 13.81 -8.70 0.25
C ILE A 52 15.00 -9.43 0.89
N GLY A 53 14.92 -10.76 0.95
CA GLY A 53 15.91 -11.70 1.45
C GLY A 53 15.46 -13.13 1.16
N SER A 54 16.18 -14.13 1.66
CA SER A 54 15.89 -15.55 1.42
C SER A 54 14.51 -16.00 1.92
N SER A 55 14.04 -15.42 3.02
CA SER A 55 12.75 -15.76 3.64
C SER A 55 12.12 -14.55 4.30
N GLN A 56 12.32 -13.37 3.72
CA GLN A 56 11.82 -12.08 4.23
C GLN A 56 11.19 -11.33 3.07
N PHE A 57 10.06 -10.68 3.33
CA PHE A 57 9.28 -10.03 2.29
C PHE A 57 8.86 -8.62 2.71
N VAL A 58 8.86 -7.69 1.75
CA VAL A 58 8.18 -6.39 1.92
C VAL A 58 6.74 -6.52 1.45
N ILE A 59 5.81 -5.95 2.21
CA ILE A 59 4.38 -5.95 1.86
C ILE A 59 4.15 -4.90 0.78
N LEU A 60 3.60 -5.29 -0.38
CA LEU A 60 3.21 -4.36 -1.45
C LEU A 60 1.74 -3.96 -1.35
N ASP A 61 0.88 -4.90 -0.95
CA ASP A 61 -0.54 -4.67 -0.74
C ASP A 61 -1.05 -5.51 0.43
N GLY A 62 -2.00 -4.96 1.20
CA GLY A 62 -2.61 -5.68 2.32
C GLY A 62 -1.92 -5.50 3.66
N ALA A 63 -1.24 -4.36 3.90
CA ALA A 63 -0.58 -4.05 5.18
C ALA A 63 -1.50 -4.25 6.40
N ASN A 64 -2.76 -3.81 6.33
CA ASN A 64 -3.72 -4.01 7.42
C ASN A 64 -4.04 -5.48 7.66
N ARG A 65 -4.16 -6.31 6.61
CA ARG A 65 -4.36 -7.77 6.74
C ARG A 65 -3.17 -8.42 7.45
N CYS A 66 -1.95 -8.06 7.05
CA CYS A 66 -0.74 -8.57 7.70
C CYS A 66 -0.64 -8.13 9.16
N HIS A 67 -0.95 -6.87 9.46
CA HIS A 67 -1.00 -6.37 10.83
C HIS A 67 -2.02 -7.14 11.66
N SER A 68 -3.26 -7.29 11.17
CA SER A 68 -4.31 -8.02 11.88
C SER A 68 -3.92 -9.47 12.17
N PHE A 69 -3.26 -10.16 11.24
CA PHE A 69 -2.76 -11.53 11.45
C PHE A 69 -1.75 -11.60 12.60
N ARG A 70 -0.76 -10.69 12.63
CA ARG A 70 0.22 -10.63 13.71
C ARG A 70 -0.44 -10.29 15.05
N THR A 71 -1.36 -9.32 15.06
CA THR A 71 -2.10 -8.94 16.27
C THR A 71 -2.95 -10.08 16.83
N LEU A 72 -3.49 -10.95 15.97
CA LEU A 72 -4.24 -12.15 16.36
C LEU A 72 -3.33 -13.32 16.75
N GLY A 73 -2.00 -13.19 16.62
CA GLY A 73 -1.05 -14.27 16.89
C GLY A 73 -1.09 -15.41 15.88
N TYR A 74 -1.60 -15.18 14.66
CA TYR A 74 -1.60 -16.21 13.63
C TYR A 74 -0.19 -16.40 13.07
N PRO A 75 0.41 -17.60 13.17
CA PRO A 75 1.82 -17.83 12.90
C PRO A 75 2.18 -17.72 11.41
N HIS A 76 1.22 -18.04 10.54
CA HIS A 76 1.43 -18.10 9.10
C HIS A 76 0.44 -17.23 8.33
N MET A 77 0.84 -16.82 7.13
CA MET A 77 -0.02 -16.06 6.23
C MET A 77 0.12 -16.58 4.80
N LEU A 78 -1.01 -16.74 4.12
CA LEU A 78 -1.03 -16.94 2.67
C LEU A 78 -0.77 -15.61 1.98
N VAL A 79 0.25 -15.55 1.14
CA VAL A 79 0.64 -14.36 0.37
C VAL A 79 0.78 -14.71 -1.11
N GLN A 80 0.63 -13.70 -1.96
CA GLN A 80 1.11 -13.74 -3.33
C GLN A 80 2.48 -13.09 -3.40
N VAL A 81 3.48 -13.81 -3.88
CA VAL A 81 4.82 -13.27 -4.13
C VAL A 81 4.87 -12.64 -5.52
N ALA A 82 5.29 -11.38 -5.59
CA ALA A 82 5.51 -10.64 -6.82
C ALA A 82 6.83 -9.87 -6.73
N SER A 83 7.82 -10.25 -7.55
CA SER A 83 9.14 -9.61 -7.55
C SER A 83 9.14 -8.34 -8.41
N TYR A 84 9.80 -7.28 -7.95
CA TYR A 84 10.08 -6.09 -8.76
C TYR A 84 10.89 -6.41 -10.03
N GLU A 85 11.71 -7.47 -10.00
CA GLU A 85 12.54 -7.87 -11.13
C GLU A 85 11.75 -8.63 -12.23
N SER A 86 10.53 -9.06 -11.91
CA SER A 86 9.71 -9.87 -12.84
C SER A 86 9.10 -9.06 -13.99
N GLY A 87 9.09 -7.73 -13.90
CA GLY A 87 8.36 -6.85 -14.80
C GLY A 87 6.83 -6.87 -14.62
N GLN A 88 6.31 -7.62 -13.64
CA GLN A 88 4.88 -7.75 -13.35
C GLN A 88 4.40 -6.80 -12.23
N VAL A 89 5.31 -6.03 -11.64
CA VAL A 89 5.01 -5.05 -10.59
C VAL A 89 5.42 -3.67 -11.08
N GLU A 90 4.45 -2.77 -11.21
CA GLU A 90 4.69 -1.36 -11.48
C GLU A 90 4.49 -0.57 -10.19
N LEU A 91 5.47 0.26 -9.85
CA LEU A 91 5.38 1.18 -8.72
C LEU A 91 5.01 2.56 -9.24
N GLN A 92 3.92 3.08 -8.71
CA GLN A 92 3.42 4.44 -8.92
C GLN A 92 3.25 5.13 -7.56
N THR A 93 2.86 6.39 -7.62
CA THR A 93 2.61 7.23 -6.46
C THR A 93 1.16 7.69 -6.49
N TRP A 94 0.45 7.59 -5.36
CA TRP A 94 -0.84 8.24 -5.17
C TRP A 94 -0.62 9.71 -4.81
N ASN A 95 -1.47 10.58 -5.34
CA ASN A 95 -1.66 11.92 -4.82
C ASN A 95 -2.74 11.88 -3.73
N HIS A 96 -2.64 12.76 -2.75
CA HIS A 96 -3.63 12.90 -1.69
C HIS A 96 -4.56 14.07 -1.99
N VAL A 97 -5.86 13.83 -1.96
CA VAL A 97 -6.88 14.89 -2.02
C VAL A 97 -7.34 15.15 -0.59
N VAL A 98 -7.15 16.38 -0.13
CA VAL A 98 -7.53 16.85 1.20
C VAL A 98 -8.84 17.61 1.08
N GLY A 99 -9.87 17.17 1.78
CA GLY A 99 -11.20 17.78 1.76
C GLY A 99 -11.80 17.97 3.14
N SER A 100 -12.99 18.57 3.20
CA SER A 100 -13.73 18.81 4.46
C SER A 100 -12.94 19.59 5.52
N TRP A 101 -12.05 20.49 5.12
CA TRP A 101 -11.27 21.33 6.03
C TRP A 101 -11.15 22.77 5.50
N ASP A 102 -10.62 23.69 6.30
CA ASP A 102 -10.40 25.08 5.90
C ASP A 102 -9.02 25.23 5.25
N GLU A 103 -8.97 25.80 4.04
CA GLU A 103 -7.75 25.91 3.23
C GLU A 103 -6.68 26.76 3.94
N GLN A 104 -7.08 27.87 4.55
CA GLN A 104 -6.16 28.77 5.25
C GLN A 104 -5.55 28.09 6.48
N SER A 105 -6.38 27.45 7.30
CA SER A 105 -5.95 26.68 8.48
C SER A 105 -5.00 25.55 8.09
N PHE A 106 -5.26 24.87 6.97
CA PHE A 106 -4.38 23.84 6.44
C PHE A 106 -2.99 24.39 6.07
N LEU A 107 -2.94 25.51 5.33
CA LEU A 107 -1.68 26.16 4.96
C LEU A 107 -0.91 26.68 6.18
N GLU A 108 -1.60 27.26 7.17
CA GLU A 108 -0.99 27.73 8.42
C GLU A 108 -0.34 26.59 9.21
N GLN A 109 -1.01 25.43 9.29
CA GLN A 109 -0.47 24.24 9.94
C GLN A 109 0.78 23.73 9.21
N LEU A 110 0.80 23.73 7.88
CA LEU A 110 1.99 23.35 7.11
C LEU A 110 3.16 24.31 7.35
N VAL A 111 2.92 25.62 7.39
CA VAL A 111 3.96 26.63 7.68
C VAL A 111 4.49 26.50 9.10
N SER A 112 3.65 26.06 10.05
CA SER A 112 4.05 25.87 11.44
C SER A 112 4.95 24.65 11.67
N LEU A 113 5.12 23.77 10.67
CA LEU A 113 5.94 22.58 10.81
C LEU A 113 7.43 22.94 10.93
N PRO A 114 8.12 22.43 11.96
CA PRO A 114 9.56 22.61 12.06
C PRO A 114 10.29 21.90 10.92
N ASP A 115 11.33 22.55 10.40
CA ASP A 115 12.17 22.06 9.30
C ASP A 115 11.43 21.85 7.97
N VAL A 116 10.27 22.47 7.80
CA VAL A 116 9.53 22.54 6.53
C VAL A 116 9.41 23.99 6.09
N GLU A 117 9.97 24.29 4.92
CA GLU A 117 9.83 25.57 4.25
C GLU A 117 8.76 25.44 3.16
N MET A 118 7.78 26.34 3.17
CA MET A 118 6.77 26.42 2.11
C MET A 118 7.10 27.57 1.17
N ILE A 119 7.39 27.26 -0.09
CA ILE A 119 7.73 28.24 -1.13
C ILE A 119 6.60 28.28 -2.17
N SER A 120 6.24 29.48 -2.64
CA SER A 120 5.28 29.61 -3.75
C SER A 120 5.88 29.09 -5.06
N GLY A 121 5.07 28.37 -5.83
CA GLY A 121 5.43 27.75 -7.10
C GLY A 121 5.97 26.33 -6.96
N GLN A 122 6.49 25.80 -8.07
CA GLN A 122 7.08 24.47 -8.12
C GLN A 122 8.59 24.54 -7.82
N HIS A 123 9.10 23.51 -7.14
CA HIS A 123 10.53 23.35 -6.90
C HIS A 123 10.96 21.89 -7.13
N THR A 124 12.09 21.66 -7.80
CA THR A 124 12.57 20.31 -8.16
C THR A 124 13.03 19.49 -6.95
N GLN A 125 13.54 20.16 -5.92
CA GLN A 125 13.96 19.54 -4.66
C GLN A 125 12.85 19.52 -3.59
N ALA A 126 11.59 19.76 -3.97
CA ALA A 126 10.49 19.67 -3.03
C ALA A 126 10.29 18.23 -2.55
N ILE A 127 9.97 18.05 -1.27
CA ILE A 127 9.56 16.76 -0.73
C ILE A 127 8.10 16.45 -1.06
N ALA A 128 7.29 17.47 -1.33
CA ALA A 128 5.92 17.39 -1.84
C ALA A 128 5.50 18.73 -2.44
N HIS A 129 4.47 18.73 -3.28
CA HIS A 129 3.79 19.92 -3.76
C HIS A 129 2.35 19.95 -3.27
N VAL A 130 1.85 21.14 -2.97
CA VAL A 130 0.47 21.39 -2.54
C VAL A 130 -0.17 22.30 -3.56
N LEU A 131 -1.22 21.84 -4.23
CA LEU A 131 -2.03 22.61 -5.16
C LEU A 131 -3.37 22.88 -4.48
N THR A 132 -3.69 24.14 -4.23
CA THR A 132 -4.91 24.53 -3.51
C THR A 132 -6.10 24.70 -4.44
N ARG A 133 -7.31 24.75 -3.89
CA ARG A 133 -8.52 25.04 -4.67
C ARG A 133 -8.51 26.46 -5.21
N SER A 134 -7.85 27.39 -4.52
CA SER A 134 -7.55 28.73 -5.00
C SER A 134 -6.51 28.80 -6.14
N GLN A 135 -6.09 27.64 -6.69
CA GLN A 135 -5.12 27.49 -7.78
C GLN A 135 -3.71 27.98 -7.42
N GLN A 136 -3.40 28.08 -6.13
CA GLN A 136 -2.04 28.35 -5.67
C GLN A 136 -1.25 27.05 -5.65
N ILE A 137 0.04 27.15 -5.99
CA ILE A 137 0.98 26.03 -5.93
C ILE A 137 2.02 26.37 -4.89
N PHE A 138 2.29 25.43 -4.00
CA PHE A 138 3.35 25.52 -3.01
C PHE A 138 4.26 24.29 -3.09
N ALA A 139 5.56 24.52 -3.04
CA ALA A 139 6.57 23.50 -2.85
C ALA A 139 6.92 23.42 -1.36
N LEU A 140 6.82 22.22 -0.79
CA LEU A 140 7.31 21.92 0.55
C LEU A 140 8.76 21.46 0.44
N ARG A 141 9.68 22.20 1.06
CA ARG A 141 11.10 21.85 1.14
C ARG A 141 11.48 21.53 2.58
N SER A 142 12.49 20.70 2.74
CA SER A 142 13.03 20.35 4.05
C SER A 142 14.51 20.04 3.86
N PRO A 143 15.40 20.40 4.80
CA PRO A 143 16.83 20.12 4.70
C PRO A 143 17.10 18.63 4.98
N VAL A 144 16.66 17.76 4.08
CA VAL A 144 16.79 16.31 4.19
C VAL A 144 17.92 15.80 3.31
N SER A 145 18.74 14.92 3.88
CA SER A 145 19.93 14.32 3.25
C SER A 145 19.73 12.84 2.88
N SER A 146 18.65 12.23 3.35
CA SER A 146 18.34 10.82 3.13
C SER A 146 16.85 10.57 2.89
N VAL A 147 16.53 9.41 2.30
CA VAL A 147 15.14 8.94 2.15
C VAL A 147 14.46 8.76 3.51
N HIS A 148 15.22 8.35 4.54
CA HIS A 148 14.71 8.21 5.90
C HIS A 148 14.22 9.55 6.46
N GLU A 149 15.05 10.59 6.38
CA GLU A 149 14.71 11.95 6.82
C GLU A 149 13.54 12.52 6.01
N ARG A 150 13.58 12.35 4.68
CA ARG A 150 12.48 12.76 3.80
C ARG A 150 11.16 12.13 4.21
N ASN A 151 11.16 10.82 4.42
CA ASN A 151 9.94 10.10 4.78
C ASN A 151 9.46 10.49 6.17
N ALA A 152 10.35 10.72 7.14
CA ALA A 152 9.99 11.21 8.46
C ALA A 152 9.33 12.60 8.40
N THR A 153 9.86 13.52 7.59
CA THR A 153 9.21 14.82 7.36
C THR A 153 7.86 14.67 6.67
N LEU A 154 7.76 13.82 5.65
CA LEU A 154 6.49 13.56 4.98
C LEU A 154 5.44 12.97 5.92
N ARG A 155 5.82 12.13 6.88
CA ARG A 155 4.88 11.58 7.88
C ARG A 155 4.31 12.68 8.77
N ARG A 156 5.13 13.64 9.18
CA ARG A 156 4.67 14.85 9.88
C ARG A 156 3.70 15.65 9.03
N VAL A 157 4.03 15.91 7.76
CA VAL A 157 3.14 16.62 6.81
C VAL A 157 1.81 15.90 6.63
N VAL A 158 1.84 14.59 6.39
CA VAL A 158 0.62 13.79 6.16
C VAL A 158 -0.25 13.68 7.41
N SER A 159 0.38 13.59 8.59
CA SER A 159 -0.34 13.49 9.86
C SER A 159 -1.27 14.68 10.15
N ILE A 160 -0.92 15.88 9.64
CA ILE A 160 -1.73 17.09 9.81
C ILE A 160 -3.12 16.89 9.22
N TYR A 161 -3.23 16.59 7.94
CA TYR A 161 -4.55 16.45 7.32
C TYR A 161 -5.19 15.09 7.57
N GLN A 162 -4.42 14.04 7.91
CA GLN A 162 -5.02 12.77 8.32
C GLN A 162 -5.87 12.89 9.60
N GLN A 163 -5.56 13.85 10.47
CA GLN A 163 -6.28 14.06 11.73
C GLN A 163 -7.41 15.10 11.63
N ASN A 164 -7.32 16.02 10.66
CA ASN A 164 -8.18 17.22 10.61
C ASN A 164 -9.08 17.28 9.36
N ALA A 165 -8.89 16.39 8.40
CA ALA A 165 -9.55 16.45 7.10
C ALA A 165 -10.04 15.08 6.62
N THR A 166 -10.89 15.11 5.60
CA THR A 166 -11.22 13.92 4.81
C THR A 166 -10.09 13.68 3.80
N LEU A 167 -9.55 12.46 3.79
CA LEU A 167 -8.44 12.08 2.92
C LEU A 167 -8.91 11.10 1.83
N HIS A 168 -8.74 11.49 0.57
CA HIS A 168 -8.87 10.60 -0.58
C HIS A 168 -7.53 10.40 -1.30
N ARG A 169 -7.44 9.34 -2.10
CA ARG A 169 -6.26 9.04 -2.93
C ARG A 169 -6.66 9.06 -4.40
N THR A 170 -5.84 9.67 -5.24
CA THR A 170 -6.08 9.76 -6.69
C THR A 170 -4.78 9.64 -7.48
N THR A 171 -4.86 9.13 -8.71
CA THR A 171 -3.75 9.19 -9.67
C THR A 171 -3.79 10.45 -10.53
N LEU A 172 -4.87 11.22 -10.44
CA LEU A 172 -5.05 12.45 -11.20
C LEU A 172 -4.11 13.54 -10.67
N SER A 173 -3.58 14.33 -11.58
CA SER A 173 -2.69 15.46 -11.26
C SER A 173 -3.26 16.80 -11.74
N GLU A 174 -4.21 16.77 -12.66
CA GLU A 174 -4.85 17.96 -13.22
C GLU A 174 -6.03 18.39 -12.35
N LEU A 175 -6.01 19.65 -11.91
CA LEU A 175 -6.99 20.20 -10.97
C LEU A 175 -8.42 20.18 -11.53
N ASP A 176 -8.57 20.43 -12.84
CA ASP A 176 -9.86 20.44 -13.53
C ASP A 176 -10.52 19.05 -13.58
N GLU A 177 -9.75 17.97 -13.41
CA GLU A 177 -10.26 16.60 -13.31
C GLU A 177 -10.53 16.19 -11.85
N VAL A 178 -9.71 16.70 -10.91
CA VAL A 178 -9.82 16.36 -9.48
C VAL A 178 -11.04 17.04 -8.85
N TRP A 179 -11.20 18.36 -9.01
CA TRP A 179 -12.23 19.12 -8.28
C TRP A 179 -13.68 18.71 -8.55
N PRO A 180 -14.08 18.30 -9.77
CA PRO A 180 -15.43 17.78 -10.00
C PRO A 180 -15.73 16.47 -9.27
N LEU A 181 -14.71 15.63 -9.03
CA LEU A 181 -14.86 14.34 -8.35
C LEU A 181 -14.84 14.47 -6.82
N TYR A 182 -14.21 15.53 -6.30
CA TYR A 182 -14.07 15.80 -4.87
C TYR A 182 -14.51 17.24 -4.59
N ALA A 183 -15.82 17.45 -4.47
CA ALA A 183 -16.42 18.78 -4.42
C ALA A 183 -15.99 19.60 -3.19
N ASP A 184 -15.72 18.93 -2.07
CA ASP A 184 -15.27 19.52 -0.80
C ASP A 184 -13.74 19.55 -0.65
N ALA A 185 -12.99 19.20 -1.70
CA ALA A 185 -11.54 19.22 -1.68
C ALA A 185 -10.99 20.65 -1.66
N ILE A 186 -10.06 20.89 -0.75
CA ILE A 186 -9.31 22.15 -0.59
C ILE A 186 -7.91 22.09 -1.16
N ALA A 187 -7.32 20.90 -1.26
CA ALA A 187 -5.96 20.75 -1.77
C ALA A 187 -5.69 19.38 -2.38
N LEU A 188 -4.77 19.36 -3.33
CA LEU A 188 -4.13 18.17 -3.88
C LEU A 188 -2.66 18.19 -3.45
N VAL A 189 -2.23 17.17 -2.72
CA VAL A 189 -0.84 16.98 -2.32
C VAL A 189 -0.20 15.93 -3.21
N MET A 190 0.82 16.34 -3.95
CA MET A 190 1.59 15.50 -4.86
C MET A 190 2.94 15.16 -4.26
N PHE A 191 3.38 13.91 -4.44
CA PHE A 191 4.63 13.42 -3.88
C PHE A 191 5.62 13.02 -4.98
N PRO A 192 6.94 13.10 -4.72
CA PRO A 192 7.95 12.55 -5.60
C PRO A 192 7.72 11.06 -5.87
N HIS A 193 8.20 10.60 -7.03
CA HIS A 193 8.21 9.19 -7.35
C HIS A 193 9.14 8.41 -6.41
N TYR A 194 8.73 7.18 -6.09
CA TYR A 194 9.53 6.22 -5.36
C TYR A 194 10.05 5.14 -6.29
N LEU A 195 11.26 4.66 -6.01
CA LEU A 195 11.82 3.49 -6.66
C LEU A 195 11.60 2.24 -5.79
N PRO A 196 11.59 1.04 -6.37
CA PRO A 196 11.56 -0.21 -5.60
C PRO A 196 12.62 -0.28 -4.49
N ALA A 197 13.81 0.27 -4.74
CA ALA A 197 14.87 0.35 -3.74
C ALA A 197 14.46 1.18 -2.50
N ASP A 198 13.68 2.25 -2.68
CA ASP A 198 13.18 3.07 -1.57
C ASP A 198 12.18 2.28 -0.73
N ILE A 199 11.30 1.50 -1.36
CA ILE A 199 10.31 0.65 -0.68
C ILE A 199 11.00 -0.44 0.14
N ILE A 200 12.02 -1.09 -0.46
CA ILE A 200 12.83 -2.10 0.23
C ILE A 200 13.60 -1.48 1.40
N ALA A 201 14.21 -0.31 1.21
CA ALA A 201 14.92 0.41 2.26
C ALA A 201 13.98 0.84 3.39
N ALA A 202 12.79 1.31 3.08
CA ALA A 202 11.76 1.66 4.06
C ALA A 202 11.39 0.47 4.96
N ALA A 203 11.22 -0.72 4.37
CA ALA A 203 10.95 -1.93 5.13
C ALA A 203 12.17 -2.42 5.96
N LYS A 204 13.37 -2.41 5.37
CA LYS A 204 14.58 -2.94 6.04
C LYS A 204 15.08 -2.04 7.17
N TYR A 205 15.04 -0.72 6.98
CA TYR A 205 15.63 0.26 7.89
C TYR A 205 14.58 1.03 8.68
N GLN A 206 13.32 0.58 8.67
CA GLN A 206 12.19 1.24 9.34
C GLN A 206 12.05 2.72 8.92
N ALA A 207 12.46 3.05 7.70
CA ALA A 207 12.34 4.36 7.09
C ALA A 207 10.96 4.54 6.44
N PHE A 208 9.90 4.26 7.21
CA PHE A 208 8.54 4.10 6.69
C PHE A 208 8.06 5.31 5.89
N LEU A 209 7.30 5.07 4.83
CA LEU A 209 6.55 6.10 4.13
C LEU A 209 5.27 6.45 4.93
N PRO A 210 4.69 7.64 4.72
CA PRO A 210 3.32 7.91 5.11
C PRO A 210 2.34 6.93 4.46
N PRO A 211 1.21 6.62 5.13
CA PRO A 211 0.25 5.68 4.60
C PRO A 211 -0.34 6.18 3.28
N GLY A 212 -0.38 5.30 2.28
CA GLY A 212 -1.12 5.57 1.06
C GLY A 212 -0.43 6.35 -0.02
N ILE A 213 0.88 6.54 0.06
CA ILE A 213 1.65 7.22 -0.97
C ILE A 213 2.09 6.23 -2.06
N SER A 214 2.50 5.01 -1.68
CA SER A 214 2.94 4.04 -2.67
C SER A 214 1.75 3.31 -3.32
N ARG A 215 1.85 3.08 -4.63
CA ARG A 215 0.83 2.39 -5.42
C ARG A 215 1.47 1.28 -6.24
N HIS A 216 1.27 0.03 -5.84
CA HIS A 216 1.72 -1.13 -6.62
C HIS A 216 0.62 -1.63 -7.54
N ILE A 217 0.85 -1.57 -8.85
CA ILE A 217 0.06 -2.30 -9.85
C ILE A 217 0.72 -3.66 -10.01
N VAL A 218 -0.04 -4.74 -9.76
CA VAL A 218 0.46 -6.11 -9.84
C VAL A 218 -0.33 -6.86 -10.90
N HIS A 219 0.34 -7.19 -11.99
CA HIS A 219 -0.21 -7.97 -13.08
C HIS A 219 -0.37 -9.44 -12.63
N GLY A 220 -1.57 -10.01 -12.83
CA GLY A 220 -1.88 -11.36 -12.35
C GLY A 220 -2.15 -11.48 -10.84
N ARG A 221 -2.73 -10.43 -10.22
CA ARG A 221 -3.21 -10.49 -8.83
C ARG A 221 -4.18 -11.67 -8.63
N ALA A 222 -3.92 -12.47 -7.59
CA ALA A 222 -4.82 -13.51 -7.13
C ALA A 222 -5.98 -12.89 -6.34
N LEU A 223 -7.20 -13.06 -6.85
CA LEU A 223 -8.43 -12.59 -6.23
C LEU A 223 -9.32 -13.78 -5.88
N ARG A 224 -10.07 -13.65 -4.78
CA ARG A 224 -11.05 -14.66 -4.32
C ARG A 224 -10.47 -16.08 -4.24
N VAL A 225 -9.24 -16.19 -3.73
CA VAL A 225 -8.56 -17.45 -3.47
C VAL A 225 -9.35 -18.29 -2.47
N ASN A 226 -9.95 -17.65 -1.46
CA ASN A 226 -10.78 -18.31 -0.44
C ASN A 226 -10.06 -19.49 0.22
N TYR A 227 -8.84 -19.27 0.71
CA TYR A 227 -8.04 -20.30 1.35
C TYR A 227 -8.42 -20.48 2.83
N PRO A 228 -8.57 -21.71 3.35
CA PRO A 228 -9.00 -21.94 4.74
C PRO A 228 -8.04 -21.31 5.76
N ILE A 229 -8.56 -20.46 6.64
CA ILE A 229 -7.71 -19.74 7.61
C ILE A 229 -7.12 -20.69 8.66
N ASP A 230 -7.82 -21.78 9.00
CA ASP A 230 -7.38 -22.70 10.06
C ASP A 230 -6.06 -23.38 9.72
N ARG A 231 -5.78 -23.58 8.43
CA ARG A 231 -4.48 -24.07 7.94
C ARG A 231 -3.35 -23.09 8.23
N LEU A 232 -3.64 -21.80 8.32
CA LEU A 232 -2.68 -20.74 8.63
C LEU A 232 -2.47 -20.58 10.14
N LYS A 233 -3.51 -20.86 10.94
CA LYS A 233 -3.48 -20.84 12.41
C LYS A 233 -2.73 -22.04 13.00
N ASP A 234 -2.81 -23.18 12.32
CA ASP A 234 -2.22 -24.44 12.80
C ASP A 234 -0.69 -24.35 12.93
N GLU A 235 -0.19 -24.58 14.14
CA GLU A 235 1.23 -24.60 14.50
C GLU A 235 1.85 -26.00 14.45
N GLN A 236 1.06 -27.06 14.30
CA GLN A 236 1.53 -28.44 14.37
C GLN A 236 2.16 -28.89 13.04
N VAL A 237 1.53 -28.54 11.91
CA VAL A 237 2.05 -28.86 10.58
C VAL A 237 3.19 -27.91 10.24
N ARG A 238 4.30 -28.44 9.71
CA ARG A 238 5.49 -27.62 9.41
C ARG A 238 5.27 -26.77 8.16
N LEU A 239 5.91 -25.60 8.11
CA LEU A 239 5.77 -24.66 6.98
C LEU A 239 6.03 -25.30 5.58
N PRO A 240 7.04 -26.16 5.37
CA PRO A 240 7.24 -26.82 4.08
C PRO A 240 6.05 -27.72 3.69
N GLU A 241 5.51 -28.49 4.64
CA GLU A 241 4.36 -29.37 4.42
C GLU A 241 3.12 -28.56 4.04
N LYS A 242 2.88 -27.42 4.70
CA LYS A 242 1.79 -26.50 4.34
C LYS A 242 1.93 -25.98 2.90
N ASN A 243 3.14 -25.68 2.45
CA ASN A 243 3.38 -25.21 1.08
C ASN A 243 3.22 -26.34 0.04
N GLU A 244 3.60 -27.57 0.37
CA GLU A 244 3.32 -28.74 -0.49
C GLU A 244 1.81 -29.02 -0.61
N GLU A 245 1.06 -28.87 0.48
CA GLU A 245 -0.40 -28.92 0.48
C GLU A 245 -1.01 -27.80 -0.37
N LEU A 246 -0.54 -26.56 -0.22
CA LEU A 246 -0.97 -25.44 -1.06
C LEU A 246 -0.70 -25.70 -2.54
N HIS A 247 0.46 -26.26 -2.88
CA HIS A 247 0.81 -26.57 -4.26
C HIS A 247 -0.14 -27.60 -4.87
N ARG A 248 -0.44 -28.69 -4.15
CA ARG A 248 -1.43 -29.69 -4.57
C ARG A 248 -2.83 -29.09 -4.70
N TRP A 249 -3.22 -28.23 -3.75
CA TRP A 249 -4.49 -27.51 -3.79
C TRP A 249 -4.61 -26.63 -5.05
N MET A 250 -3.57 -25.86 -5.39
CA MET A 250 -3.52 -25.04 -6.61
C MET A 250 -3.61 -25.88 -7.88
N GLN A 251 -2.86 -26.99 -7.95
CA GLN A 251 -2.93 -27.92 -9.09
C GLN A 251 -4.34 -28.49 -9.27
N GLN A 252 -5.01 -28.85 -8.17
CA GLN A 252 -6.39 -29.34 -8.20
C GLN A 252 -7.36 -28.25 -8.68
N LYS A 253 -7.22 -27.02 -8.20
CA LYS A 253 -8.02 -25.87 -8.67
C LYS A 253 -7.86 -25.65 -10.18
N MET A 254 -6.64 -25.76 -10.70
CA MET A 254 -6.36 -25.67 -12.14
C MET A 254 -6.99 -26.82 -12.92
N ALA A 255 -6.78 -28.07 -12.48
CA ALA A 255 -7.31 -29.26 -13.14
C ALA A 255 -8.85 -29.23 -13.21
N GLN A 256 -9.49 -28.68 -12.18
CA GLN A 256 -10.95 -28.51 -12.11
C GLN A 256 -11.45 -27.23 -12.79
N ARG A 257 -10.58 -26.46 -13.49
CA ARG A 257 -10.91 -25.20 -14.18
C ARG A 257 -11.56 -24.14 -13.27
N GLN A 258 -11.15 -24.12 -12.00
CA GLN A 258 -11.63 -23.17 -10.99
C GLN A 258 -10.80 -21.89 -10.90
N ILE A 259 -9.75 -21.78 -11.73
CA ILE A 259 -8.94 -20.57 -11.88
C ILE A 259 -9.22 -19.99 -13.26
N ARG A 260 -9.55 -18.70 -13.31
CA ARG A 260 -9.77 -17.96 -14.56
C ARG A 260 -8.82 -16.77 -14.59
N TYR A 261 -8.17 -16.59 -15.74
CA TYR A 261 -7.33 -15.44 -16.03
C TYR A 261 -8.11 -14.46 -16.91
N TYR A 262 -8.10 -13.19 -16.51
CA TYR A 262 -8.68 -12.07 -17.26
C TYR A 262 -7.53 -11.13 -17.61
N ALA A 263 -7.24 -11.00 -18.91
CA ALA A 263 -6.10 -10.21 -19.40
C ALA A 263 -6.41 -8.71 -19.50
N GLU A 264 -7.69 -8.34 -19.51
CA GLU A 264 -8.15 -6.96 -19.63
C GLU A 264 -8.35 -6.32 -18.25
N SER A 265 -8.29 -4.99 -18.17
CA SER A 265 -8.65 -4.25 -16.97
C SER A 265 -10.13 -4.46 -16.62
N THR A 266 -10.41 -4.89 -15.40
CA THR A 266 -11.77 -5.17 -14.92
C THR A 266 -12.22 -4.16 -13.88
N TYR A 267 -13.50 -3.79 -13.90
CA TYR A 267 -14.16 -3.12 -12.79
C TYR A 267 -14.76 -4.17 -11.84
N GLN A 268 -14.52 -4.01 -10.54
CA GLN A 268 -15.13 -4.83 -9.49
C GLN A 268 -16.05 -3.93 -8.67
N PHE A 269 -17.32 -4.32 -8.58
CA PHE A 269 -18.27 -3.73 -7.66
C PHE A 269 -18.26 -4.57 -6.39
N ASP A 270 -17.79 -4.00 -5.29
CA ASP A 270 -17.86 -4.62 -3.97
C ASP A 270 -19.11 -4.09 -3.25
N GLU A 271 -19.99 -5.00 -2.83
CA GLU A 271 -21.12 -4.76 -1.92
C GLU A 271 -20.74 -5.09 -0.48
#